data_AF-A0A7H9E8K5-F1
#
_entry.id   AF-A0A7H9E8K5-F1
#
_cell.length_a   1.000
_cell.length_b   1.000
_cell.length_c   1.000
_cell.angle_alpha   90.00
_cell.angle_beta   90.00
_cell.angle_gamma   90.00
#
_symmetry.space_group_name_H-M   'P 1'
#
loop_
_entity.id
_entity.type
_entity.pdbx_description
1 polymer ?
#
loop_
_entity_poly.entity_id
_entity_poly.type
_entity_poly.pdbx_seq_one_letter_code
_entity_poly.pdbx_strand_id
1 'polypeptide(L)'
;MADTQTTQELGSSSHGINLVTFALLNPSTGTVLTGPDGLSDNGIKPIYQGVQGATQAEYQNLEREGTKQYANDTPKRVTRPTQAPTANLTFLDIAWDTLNKLTGYEQGEDGGYSLSGGAKPYFAMLTRATFLDGSSLYEAFACATAILPTGQHQTDNDSEQDANVALTVDAFQPINPDVFKLKNGHQMPYRRWNSLDSKFDPEKMMAQVFPGYKPDDTMKIVVPTWNGTSVATPSVQPKSDK
;
A
#
# COMPACT_ATOMS: atom_id res chain seq x y z
N MET A 1 -29.36 10.23 -33.04
CA MET A 1 -28.16 11.00 -32.69
C MET A 1 -27.22 10.00 -32.05
N ALA A 2 -26.03 9.80 -32.62
CA ALA A 2 -25.07 8.88 -32.05
C ALA A 2 -24.47 9.55 -30.80
N ASP A 3 -24.69 8.97 -29.63
CA ASP A 3 -23.93 9.31 -28.43
C ASP A 3 -22.47 8.94 -28.71
N THR A 4 -21.67 9.94 -29.05
CA THR A 4 -20.22 9.80 -29.03
C THR A 4 -19.83 9.67 -27.57
N GLN A 5 -19.82 8.44 -27.03
CA GLN A 5 -19.06 8.14 -25.82
C GLN A 5 -17.59 8.40 -26.17
N THR A 6 -17.11 9.61 -25.90
CA THR A 6 -15.68 9.85 -25.79
C THR A 6 -15.21 8.99 -24.63
N THR A 7 -14.53 7.88 -24.94
CA THR A 7 -13.79 7.11 -23.95
C THR A 7 -12.87 8.08 -23.24
N GLN A 8 -13.16 8.37 -21.97
CA GLN A 8 -12.33 9.28 -21.17
C GLN A 8 -10.92 8.69 -21.12
N GLU A 9 -9.92 9.47 -21.52
CA GLU A 9 -8.52 9.10 -21.31
C GLU A 9 -8.23 9.13 -19.82
N LEU A 10 -7.71 8.01 -19.29
CA LEU A 10 -7.37 7.89 -17.88
C LEU A 10 -5.99 8.49 -17.61
N GLY A 11 -5.86 9.20 -16.49
CA GLY A 11 -4.60 9.76 -16.04
C GLY A 11 -3.53 8.70 -15.76
N SER A 12 -2.26 9.11 -15.89
CA SER A 12 -1.08 8.29 -15.61
C SER A 12 -0.10 8.91 -14.61
N SER A 13 -0.29 10.20 -14.27
CA SER A 13 0.53 10.96 -13.33
C SER A 13 -0.28 11.34 -12.09
N SER A 14 0.30 11.13 -10.91
CA SER A 14 -0.37 11.31 -9.63
C SER A 14 0.34 12.33 -8.72
N HIS A 15 -0.38 12.81 -7.72
CA HIS A 15 0.09 13.70 -6.67
C HIS A 15 -0.72 13.46 -5.38
N GLY A 16 -0.20 13.98 -4.26
CA GLY A 16 -0.92 14.00 -2.98
C GLY A 16 -1.31 12.62 -2.48
N ILE A 17 -0.32 11.85 -2.00
CA ILE A 17 -0.58 10.67 -1.18
C ILE A 17 -1.50 11.07 -0.02
N ASN A 18 -2.60 10.34 0.13
CA ASN A 18 -3.65 10.71 1.09
C ASN A 18 -4.22 9.50 1.85
N LEU A 19 -3.69 8.31 1.60
CA LEU A 19 -3.98 7.12 2.37
C LEU A 19 -2.83 6.14 2.27
N VAL A 20 -2.42 5.59 3.40
CA VAL A 20 -1.66 4.35 3.48
C VAL A 20 -2.38 3.45 4.47
N THR A 21 -2.63 2.21 4.07
CA THR A 21 -3.37 1.23 4.85
C THR A 21 -2.58 -0.05 4.93
N PHE A 22 -2.45 -0.62 6.13
CA PHE A 22 -1.75 -1.86 6.40
C PHE A 22 -2.66 -2.93 6.98
N ALA A 23 -2.26 -4.19 6.82
CA ALA A 23 -2.77 -5.32 7.58
C ALA A 23 -1.67 -6.38 7.78
N LEU A 24 -1.50 -6.88 8.99
CA LEU A 24 -0.62 -8.04 9.22
C LEU A 24 -1.23 -9.30 8.62
N LEU A 25 -0.38 -10.21 8.16
CA LEU A 25 -0.79 -11.44 7.48
C LEU A 25 -0.37 -12.67 8.26
N ASN A 26 -1.26 -13.67 8.26
CA ASN A 26 -0.91 -15.01 8.69
C ASN A 26 0.12 -15.61 7.71
N PRO A 27 1.31 -16.04 8.17
CA PRO A 27 2.39 -16.50 7.30
C PRO A 27 2.08 -17.82 6.56
N SER A 28 1.07 -18.58 7.01
CA SER A 28 0.67 -19.85 6.39
C SER A 28 -0.45 -19.69 5.36
N THR A 29 -1.38 -18.76 5.58
CA THR A 29 -2.58 -18.61 4.74
C THR A 29 -2.58 -17.33 3.89
N GLY A 30 -1.79 -16.34 4.26
CA GLY A 30 -1.84 -15.00 3.64
C GLY A 30 -3.10 -14.22 3.94
N THR A 31 -3.89 -14.63 4.95
CA THR A 31 -5.09 -13.89 5.37
C THR A 31 -4.76 -12.87 6.45
N VAL A 32 -5.54 -11.81 6.51
CA VAL A 32 -5.41 -10.74 7.51
C VAL A 32 -5.54 -11.29 8.93
N LEU A 33 -4.62 -10.87 9.81
CA LEU A 33 -4.69 -11.08 11.26
C LEU A 33 -5.52 -9.96 11.92
N THR A 34 -6.32 -10.32 12.93
CA THR A 34 -7.28 -9.42 13.58
C THR A 34 -7.07 -9.36 15.09
N GLY A 35 -7.55 -8.29 15.73
CA GLY A 35 -7.52 -8.14 17.18
C GLY A 35 -6.09 -8.06 17.70
N PRO A 36 -5.76 -8.74 18.83
CA PRO A 36 -4.43 -8.70 19.43
C PRO A 36 -3.29 -9.12 18.49
N ASP A 37 -3.54 -10.11 17.63
CA ASP A 37 -2.57 -10.62 16.64
C ASP A 37 -2.46 -9.74 15.39
N GLY A 38 -3.38 -8.77 15.24
CA GLY A 38 -3.48 -7.86 14.11
C GLY A 38 -3.11 -6.41 14.47
N LEU A 39 -3.47 -5.49 13.57
CA LEU A 39 -3.30 -4.04 13.77
C LEU A 39 -4.56 -3.36 14.32
N SER A 40 -5.71 -4.03 14.28
CA SER A 40 -7.02 -3.55 14.71
C SER A 40 -8.00 -4.72 14.81
N ASP A 41 -9.21 -4.48 15.33
CA ASP A 41 -10.25 -5.52 15.48
C ASP A 41 -10.67 -6.17 14.16
N ASN A 42 -10.65 -5.43 13.05
CA ASN A 42 -10.87 -5.98 11.71
C ASN A 42 -9.57 -6.27 10.94
N GLY A 43 -8.43 -6.04 11.57
CA GLY A 43 -7.08 -6.29 11.06
C GLY A 43 -6.53 -5.25 10.10
N ILE A 44 -7.34 -4.31 9.64
CA ILE A 44 -6.93 -3.23 8.73
C ILE A 44 -6.67 -1.95 9.53
N LYS A 45 -5.54 -1.31 9.26
CA LYS A 45 -5.12 -0.06 9.92
C LYS A 45 -4.76 1.00 8.88
N PRO A 46 -5.64 1.98 8.65
CA PRO A 46 -5.31 3.14 7.84
C PRO A 46 -4.57 4.18 8.69
N ILE A 47 -3.52 4.78 8.11
CA ILE A 47 -2.64 5.75 8.78
C ILE A 47 -3.05 7.17 8.37
N TYR A 48 -4.04 7.74 9.07
CA TYR A 48 -4.53 9.11 8.83
C TYR A 48 -5.09 9.82 10.08
N GLN A 49 -5.05 9.18 11.26
CA GLN A 49 -5.69 9.73 12.45
C GLN A 49 -4.77 10.68 13.21
N GLY A 50 -5.29 11.86 13.57
CA GLY A 50 -4.56 12.85 14.38
C GLY A 50 -3.36 13.41 13.63
N VAL A 51 -2.17 13.28 14.24
CA VAL A 51 -0.88 13.72 13.67
C VAL A 51 -0.28 12.70 12.70
N GLN A 52 -0.88 11.51 12.60
CA GLN A 52 -0.36 10.44 11.73
C GLN A 52 -0.69 10.70 10.26
N GLY A 53 0.22 10.29 9.38
CA GLY A 53 0.00 10.38 7.94
C GLY A 53 1.28 10.16 7.15
N ALA A 54 1.12 9.60 5.94
CA ALA A 54 2.23 9.47 5.01
C ALA A 54 2.51 10.80 4.30
N THR A 55 3.78 11.17 4.24
CA THR A 55 4.26 12.29 3.42
C THR A 55 4.79 11.83 2.06
N GLN A 56 5.19 10.56 1.96
CA GLN A 56 5.73 9.97 0.74
C GLN A 56 5.47 8.46 0.66
N ALA A 57 5.20 7.99 -0.55
CA ALA A 57 5.30 6.59 -0.94
C ALA A 57 6.00 6.51 -2.30
N GLU A 58 7.15 5.84 -2.36
CA GLU A 58 7.95 5.71 -3.57
C GLU A 58 8.14 4.23 -3.91
N TYR A 59 7.44 3.77 -4.95
CA TYR A 59 7.56 2.41 -5.47
C TYR A 59 8.72 2.31 -6.46
N GLN A 60 9.54 1.26 -6.32
CA GLN A 60 10.73 1.03 -7.14
C GLN A 60 10.76 -0.41 -7.64
N ASN A 61 11.59 -0.67 -8.65
CA ASN A 61 11.80 -2.01 -9.22
C ASN A 61 10.53 -2.69 -9.75
N LEU A 62 9.54 -1.88 -10.18
CA LEU A 62 8.26 -2.34 -10.75
C LEU A 62 8.42 -3.08 -12.08
N GLU A 63 9.46 -2.72 -12.83
CA GLU A 63 9.90 -3.42 -14.03
C GLU A 63 11.41 -3.61 -13.99
N ARG A 64 11.91 -4.61 -14.71
CA ARG A 64 13.33 -4.90 -14.86
C ARG A 64 13.68 -4.98 -16.34
N GLU A 65 14.80 -4.38 -16.71
CA GLU A 65 15.26 -4.40 -18.10
C GLU A 65 15.54 -5.84 -18.54
N GLY A 66 15.10 -6.16 -19.75
CA GLY A 66 15.34 -7.46 -20.34
C GLY A 66 16.73 -7.59 -20.94
N THR A 67 17.37 -8.74 -20.76
CA THR A 67 18.69 -8.98 -21.36
C THR A 67 18.54 -9.60 -22.74
N LYS A 68 19.16 -8.98 -23.76
CA LYS A 68 19.21 -9.56 -25.12
C LYS A 68 20.14 -10.78 -25.13
N GLN A 69 19.67 -11.88 -25.71
CA GLN A 69 20.46 -13.05 -26.04
C GLN A 69 20.69 -13.09 -27.55
N TYR A 70 21.95 -13.22 -27.93
CA TYR A 70 22.41 -13.18 -29.31
C TYR A 70 22.83 -14.57 -29.80
N ALA A 71 22.53 -14.87 -31.06
CA ALA A 71 23.07 -16.01 -31.78
C ALA A 71 23.13 -15.68 -33.28
N ASN A 72 24.12 -16.22 -34.01
CA ASN A 72 24.39 -15.87 -35.41
C ASN A 72 24.47 -14.34 -35.61
N ASP A 73 25.26 -13.66 -34.78
CA ASP A 73 25.50 -12.20 -34.80
C ASP A 73 24.24 -11.31 -34.79
N THR A 74 23.12 -11.84 -34.31
CA THR A 74 21.84 -11.12 -34.25
C THR A 74 21.11 -11.39 -32.94
N PRO A 75 20.35 -10.41 -32.41
CA PRO A 75 19.51 -10.65 -31.23
C PRO A 75 18.41 -11.65 -31.60
N LYS A 76 18.34 -12.77 -30.87
CA LYS A 76 17.33 -13.83 -31.10
C LYS A 76 16.26 -13.86 -30.03
N ARG A 77 16.57 -13.38 -28.83
CA ARG A 77 15.67 -13.41 -27.69
C ARG A 77 15.96 -12.25 -26.75
N VAL A 78 14.95 -11.84 -25.99
CA VAL A 78 15.08 -10.95 -24.83
C VAL A 78 14.50 -11.68 -23.63
N THR A 79 15.30 -11.85 -22.57
CA THR A 79 14.79 -12.35 -21.29
C THR A 79 13.94 -11.25 -20.64
N ARG A 80 12.90 -11.63 -19.91
CA ARG A 80 12.09 -10.68 -19.12
C ARG A 80 12.00 -11.22 -17.69
N PRO A 81 12.88 -10.77 -16.78
CA PRO A 81 12.84 -11.23 -15.40
C PRO A 81 11.56 -10.74 -14.70
N THR A 82 11.09 -11.51 -13.72
CA THR A 82 9.97 -11.11 -12.86
C THR A 82 10.34 -9.86 -12.07
N GLN A 83 9.35 -8.98 -11.86
CA GLN A 83 9.50 -7.82 -10.98
C GLN A 83 9.93 -8.24 -9.56
N ALA A 84 10.70 -7.39 -8.90
CA ALA A 84 10.99 -7.53 -7.46
C ALA A 84 10.81 -6.15 -6.81
N PRO A 85 9.55 -5.73 -6.62
CA PRO A 85 9.21 -4.39 -6.19
C PRO A 85 9.67 -4.11 -4.77
N THR A 86 10.03 -2.85 -4.55
CA THR A 86 10.29 -2.30 -3.22
C THR A 86 9.52 -0.99 -3.06
N ALA A 87 9.36 -0.52 -1.83
CA ALA A 87 8.84 0.83 -1.58
C ALA A 87 9.59 1.52 -0.44
N ASN A 88 9.76 2.83 -0.56
CA ASN A 88 10.14 3.71 0.54
C ASN A 88 8.91 4.49 0.99
N LEU A 89 8.55 4.35 2.26
CA LEU A 89 7.42 5.05 2.87
C LEU A 89 7.95 6.03 3.91
N THR A 90 7.44 7.25 3.89
CA THR A 90 7.76 8.28 4.89
C THR A 90 6.47 8.74 5.55
N PHE A 91 6.47 8.80 6.87
CA PHE A 91 5.35 9.23 7.69
C PHE A 91 5.76 10.43 8.54
N LEU A 92 4.84 11.40 8.65
CA LEU A 92 4.95 12.44 9.67
C LEU A 92 4.91 11.79 11.07
N ASP A 93 3.93 10.92 11.27
CA ASP A 93 3.84 10.06 12.45
C ASP A 93 3.09 8.76 12.11
N ILE A 94 3.34 7.72 12.91
CA ILE A 94 2.67 6.43 12.90
C ILE A 94 2.61 5.89 14.33
N ALA A 95 1.45 5.34 14.72
CA ALA A 95 1.26 4.83 16.07
C ALA A 95 2.37 3.84 16.49
N TRP A 96 2.91 4.02 17.69
CA TRP A 96 4.01 3.22 18.25
C TRP A 96 3.80 1.70 18.11
N ASP A 97 2.63 1.19 18.54
CA ASP A 97 2.30 -0.24 18.42
C ASP A 97 2.30 -0.71 16.97
N THR A 98 1.76 0.10 16.05
CA THR A 98 1.71 -0.22 14.62
C THR A 98 3.10 -0.26 14.01
N LEU A 99 3.95 0.73 14.29
CA LEU A 99 5.33 0.76 13.81
C LEU A 99 6.11 -0.48 14.24
N ASN A 100 6.06 -0.80 15.54
CA ASN A 100 6.79 -1.94 16.09
C ASN A 100 6.29 -3.26 15.51
N LYS A 101 4.97 -3.45 15.39
CA LYS A 101 4.37 -4.62 14.76
C LYS A 101 4.75 -4.78 13.28
N LEU A 102 4.77 -3.71 12.49
CA LEU A 102 5.17 -3.77 11.08
C LEU A 102 6.65 -4.09 10.89
N THR A 103 7.48 -3.70 11.85
CA THR A 103 8.95 -3.83 11.77
C THR A 103 9.48 -5.03 12.56
N GLY A 104 8.62 -5.79 13.23
CA GLY A 104 8.98 -7.01 13.95
C GLY A 104 9.65 -6.76 15.31
N TYR A 105 9.41 -5.61 15.92
CA TYR A 105 9.82 -5.34 17.29
C TYR A 105 8.78 -5.91 18.26
N GLU A 106 9.25 -6.59 19.30
CA GLU A 106 8.44 -7.22 20.32
C GLU A 106 8.62 -6.52 21.66
N GLN A 107 7.51 -6.37 22.39
CA GLN A 107 7.50 -5.72 23.70
C GLN A 107 7.96 -6.70 24.79
N GLY A 108 8.93 -6.28 25.60
CA GLY A 108 9.34 -6.97 26.82
C GLY A 108 8.44 -6.69 28.01
N GLU A 109 8.65 -7.40 29.11
CA GLU A 109 7.90 -7.21 30.36
C GLU A 109 8.08 -5.82 30.99
N ASP A 110 9.18 -5.14 30.66
CA ASP A 110 9.50 -3.77 31.08
C ASP A 110 8.87 -2.70 30.16
N GLY A 111 8.16 -3.12 29.12
CA GLY A 111 7.53 -2.26 28.12
C GLY A 111 8.46 -1.78 27.01
N GLY A 112 9.76 -2.11 27.07
CA GLY A 112 10.73 -1.83 26.02
C GLY A 112 10.48 -2.69 24.79
N TYR A 113 10.80 -2.18 23.60
CA TYR A 113 10.67 -2.91 22.35
C TYR A 113 12.05 -3.28 21.81
N SER A 114 12.24 -4.55 21.44
CA SER A 114 13.48 -5.04 20.81
C SER A 114 13.16 -5.76 19.52
N LEU A 115 14.04 -5.64 18.53
CA LEU A 115 13.90 -6.38 17.29
C LEU A 115 13.95 -7.87 17.60
N SER A 116 12.86 -8.59 17.28
CA SER A 116 12.87 -10.04 17.37
C SER A 116 13.95 -10.59 16.43
N GLY A 117 14.81 -11.49 16.93
CA GLY A 117 15.82 -12.17 16.11
C GLY A 117 15.22 -13.17 15.11
N GLY A 118 13.90 -13.14 14.91
CA GLY A 118 13.11 -14.08 14.11
C GLY A 118 12.77 -13.56 12.71
N ALA A 119 11.78 -14.20 12.08
CA ALA A 119 11.28 -13.80 10.77
C ALA A 119 10.51 -12.47 10.87
N LYS A 120 10.76 -11.57 9.93
CA LYS A 120 9.99 -10.32 9.82
C LYS A 120 8.51 -10.64 9.58
N PRO A 121 7.58 -9.90 10.22
CA PRO A 121 6.16 -10.09 10.00
C PRO A 121 5.80 -9.74 8.56
N TYR A 122 4.92 -10.55 7.97
CA TYR A 122 4.34 -10.25 6.67
C TYR A 122 3.16 -9.30 6.84
N PHE A 123 3.06 -8.31 5.96
CA PHE A 123 1.90 -7.44 5.87
C PHE A 123 1.47 -7.23 4.42
N ALA A 124 0.22 -6.83 4.24
CA ALA A 124 -0.28 -6.23 3.02
C ALA A 124 -0.36 -4.71 3.19
N MET A 125 -0.18 -3.98 2.10
CA MET A 125 -0.31 -2.52 2.08
C MET A 125 -1.07 -2.03 0.85
N LEU A 126 -1.87 -0.99 1.04
CA LEU A 126 -2.57 -0.23 0.01
C LEU A 126 -2.27 1.26 0.19
N THR A 127 -1.84 1.92 -0.87
CA THR A 127 -1.69 3.38 -0.90
C THR A 127 -2.74 3.99 -1.82
N ARG A 128 -3.12 5.25 -1.55
CA ARG A 128 -3.97 6.05 -2.43
C ARG A 128 -3.38 7.44 -2.67
N ALA A 129 -3.25 7.80 -3.94
CA ALA A 129 -2.92 9.15 -4.40
C ALA A 129 -3.99 9.65 -5.40
N THR A 130 -3.87 10.91 -5.81
CA THR A 130 -4.81 11.55 -6.76
C THR A 130 -4.12 11.67 -8.11
N PHE A 131 -4.74 11.16 -9.17
CA PHE A 131 -4.31 11.43 -10.54
C PHE A 131 -4.67 12.88 -10.94
N LEU A 132 -4.00 13.43 -11.95
CA LEU A 132 -4.26 14.80 -12.43
C LEU A 132 -5.69 15.02 -12.97
N ASP A 133 -6.38 13.95 -13.37
CA ASP A 133 -7.80 13.98 -13.76
C ASP A 133 -8.77 13.93 -12.54
N GLY A 134 -8.21 13.91 -11.33
CA GLY A 134 -8.91 13.83 -10.05
C GLY A 134 -9.40 12.42 -9.68
N SER A 135 -9.12 11.40 -10.49
CA SER A 135 -9.34 10.00 -10.12
C SER A 135 -8.35 9.54 -9.04
N SER A 136 -8.64 8.42 -8.37
CA SER A 136 -7.73 7.83 -7.38
C SER A 136 -6.81 6.81 -8.02
N LEU A 137 -5.51 6.94 -7.77
CA LEU A 137 -4.51 5.90 -7.97
C LEU A 137 -4.44 5.05 -6.71
N TYR A 138 -4.66 3.75 -6.85
CA TYR A 138 -4.39 2.76 -5.81
C TYR A 138 -3.19 1.91 -6.19
N GLU A 139 -2.27 1.70 -5.26
CA GLU A 139 -1.09 0.85 -5.45
C GLU A 139 -0.90 -0.05 -4.24
N ALA A 140 -0.56 -1.32 -4.46
CA ALA A 140 -0.54 -2.30 -3.38
C ALA A 140 0.54 -3.36 -3.51
N PHE A 141 1.01 -3.79 -2.35
CA PHE A 141 1.66 -5.08 -2.13
C PHE A 141 0.72 -5.94 -1.30
N ALA A 142 0.39 -7.14 -1.77
CA ALA A 142 -0.42 -8.08 -0.99
C ALA A 142 0.41 -8.96 -0.04
N CYS A 143 1.73 -8.86 -0.11
CA CYS A 143 2.66 -9.49 0.82
C CYS A 143 3.98 -8.72 0.78
N ALA A 144 4.41 -8.21 1.92
CA ALA A 144 5.64 -7.46 2.06
C ALA A 144 6.20 -7.59 3.49
N THR A 145 7.45 -7.22 3.69
CA THR A 145 8.05 -6.98 5.00
C THR A 145 8.68 -5.59 5.03
N ALA A 146 8.94 -5.06 6.21
CA ALA A 146 9.58 -3.75 6.36
C ALA A 146 10.72 -3.77 7.36
N ILE A 147 11.65 -2.86 7.15
CA ILE A 147 12.64 -2.45 8.14
C ILE A 147 12.42 -0.99 8.50
N LEU A 148 12.77 -0.64 9.74
CA LEU A 148 13.03 0.73 10.18
C LEU A 148 14.55 0.94 10.03
N PRO A 149 15.03 1.48 8.90
CA PRO A 149 16.45 1.52 8.60
C PRO A 149 17.22 2.51 9.48
N THR A 150 16.54 3.54 9.98
CA THR A 150 17.13 4.61 10.80
C THR A 150 16.16 5.05 11.89
N GLY A 151 16.71 5.43 13.05
CA GLY A 151 16.03 6.22 14.07
C GLY A 151 16.78 7.54 14.20
N GLN A 152 16.31 8.57 13.51
CA GLN A 152 16.96 9.88 13.51
C GLN A 152 16.44 10.71 14.68
N HIS A 153 17.35 11.34 15.41
CA HIS A 153 17.05 12.28 16.49
C HIS A 153 18.00 13.45 16.39
N GLN A 154 17.48 14.68 16.48
CA GLN A 154 18.27 15.90 16.42
C GLN A 154 18.05 16.71 17.70
N THR A 155 19.04 17.55 18.04
CA THR A 155 18.93 18.49 19.16
C THR A 155 18.18 19.72 18.69
N ASP A 156 17.11 20.09 19.40
CA ASP A 156 16.42 21.35 19.18
C ASP A 156 17.39 22.54 19.31
N ASN A 157 17.23 23.53 18.44
CA ASN A 157 18.02 24.75 18.46
C ASN A 157 17.08 25.96 18.63
N ASP A 158 17.25 27.01 17.83
CA ASP A 158 16.27 28.10 17.76
C ASP A 158 14.90 27.65 17.18
N SER A 159 14.83 26.46 16.61
CA SER A 159 13.59 25.78 16.22
C SER A 159 13.60 24.29 16.59
N GLU A 160 12.39 23.74 16.78
CA GLU A 160 12.12 22.30 16.91
C GLU A 160 12.68 21.53 15.69
N GLN A 161 13.29 20.37 15.94
CA GLN A 161 13.89 19.52 14.91
C GLN A 161 13.16 18.17 14.82
N ASP A 162 12.07 18.15 14.05
CA ASP A 162 11.27 16.95 13.83
C ASP A 162 11.96 15.93 12.92
N ALA A 163 11.86 14.66 13.28
CA ALA A 163 12.30 13.54 12.46
C ALA A 163 11.11 12.67 12.05
N ASN A 164 10.91 12.56 10.74
CA ASN A 164 9.89 11.67 10.18
C ASN A 164 10.30 10.19 10.30
N VAL A 165 9.30 9.33 10.39
CA VAL A 165 9.51 7.88 10.35
C VAL A 165 9.64 7.42 8.90
N ALA A 166 10.69 6.69 8.59
CA ALA A 166 10.91 6.11 7.26
C ALA A 166 10.92 4.57 7.34
N LEU A 167 10.23 3.91 6.41
CA LEU A 167 10.24 2.45 6.25
C LEU A 167 10.77 2.08 4.87
N THR A 168 11.63 1.07 4.82
CA THR A 168 11.98 0.39 3.58
C THR A 168 11.22 -0.92 3.52
N VAL A 169 10.48 -1.12 2.43
CA VAL A 169 9.55 -2.22 2.23
C VAL A 169 10.00 -3.09 1.07
N ASP A 170 10.05 -4.40 1.29
CA ASP A 170 10.33 -5.39 0.26
C ASP A 170 9.07 -6.21 -0.02
N ALA A 171 8.64 -6.25 -1.29
CA ALA A 171 7.47 -7.02 -1.71
C ALA A 171 7.83 -8.46 -2.06
N PHE A 172 6.94 -9.39 -1.70
CA PHE A 172 7.07 -10.81 -2.00
C PHE A 172 5.88 -11.28 -2.83
N GLN A 173 6.02 -12.48 -3.42
CA GLN A 173 4.88 -13.15 -4.01
C GLN A 173 3.79 -13.35 -2.93
N PRO A 174 2.50 -13.09 -3.23
CA PRO A 174 1.45 -13.26 -2.25
C PRO A 174 1.36 -14.71 -1.74
N ILE A 175 1.19 -14.87 -0.42
CA ILE A 175 1.09 -16.18 0.23
C ILE A 175 -0.21 -16.88 -0.19
N ASN A 176 -1.31 -16.14 -0.29
CA ASN A 176 -2.59 -16.67 -0.76
C ASN A 176 -2.55 -16.84 -2.30
N PRO A 177 -2.75 -18.05 -2.84
CA PRO A 177 -2.56 -18.36 -4.27
C PRO A 177 -3.57 -17.69 -5.21
N ASP A 178 -4.67 -17.14 -4.69
CA ASP A 178 -5.71 -16.47 -5.47
C ASP A 178 -5.58 -14.94 -5.47
N VAL A 179 -4.55 -14.43 -4.80
CA VAL A 179 -4.23 -13.01 -4.74
C VAL A 179 -3.25 -12.61 -5.82
N PHE A 180 -3.58 -11.52 -6.52
CA PHE A 180 -2.81 -10.93 -7.63
C PHE A 180 -2.45 -11.96 -8.70
N LYS A 181 -3.33 -12.97 -8.85
CA LYS A 181 -3.21 -14.04 -9.82
C LYS A 181 -3.58 -13.52 -11.20
N LEU A 182 -2.66 -13.69 -12.14
CA LEU A 182 -2.85 -13.41 -13.55
C LEU A 182 -3.63 -14.55 -14.22
N LYS A 183 -4.14 -14.30 -15.43
CA LYS A 183 -4.88 -15.30 -16.22
C LYS A 183 -4.07 -16.56 -16.53
N ASN A 184 -2.74 -16.45 -16.59
CA ASN A 184 -1.84 -17.58 -16.80
C ASN A 184 -1.49 -18.34 -15.51
N GLY A 185 -2.10 -17.99 -14.37
CA GLY A 185 -1.90 -18.63 -13.07
C GLY A 185 -0.73 -18.10 -12.25
N HIS A 186 0.12 -17.22 -12.81
CA HIS A 186 1.22 -16.61 -12.05
C HIS A 186 0.70 -15.52 -11.14
N GLN A 187 1.25 -15.41 -9.94
CA GLN A 187 0.97 -14.29 -9.04
C GLN A 187 2.00 -13.18 -9.21
N MET A 188 1.57 -11.95 -8.98
CA MET A 188 2.43 -10.77 -9.00
C MET A 188 2.55 -10.16 -7.61
N PRO A 189 3.72 -9.62 -7.21
CA PRO A 189 3.91 -8.98 -5.90
C PRO A 189 3.28 -7.58 -5.81
N TYR A 190 3.04 -6.92 -6.95
CA TYR A 190 2.51 -5.55 -7.01
C TYR A 190 1.33 -5.46 -7.97
N ARG A 191 0.38 -4.58 -7.62
CA ARG A 191 -0.76 -4.24 -8.48
C ARG A 191 -1.21 -2.80 -8.24
N ARG A 192 -1.76 -2.20 -9.30
CA ARG A 192 -2.32 -0.84 -9.27
C ARG A 192 -3.69 -0.76 -9.93
N TRP A 193 -4.47 0.24 -9.55
CA TRP A 193 -5.80 0.51 -10.08
C TRP A 193 -6.03 2.02 -10.27
N ASN A 194 -6.81 2.37 -11.28
CA ASN A 194 -7.37 3.72 -11.45
C ASN A 194 -8.88 3.64 -11.15
N SER A 195 -9.38 4.55 -10.31
CA SER A 195 -10.77 4.52 -9.87
C SER A 195 -11.81 4.84 -10.95
N LEU A 196 -11.39 5.43 -12.07
CA LEU A 196 -12.26 5.69 -13.24
C LEU A 196 -12.17 4.58 -14.30
N ASP A 197 -11.35 3.53 -14.10
CA ASP A 197 -11.40 2.37 -14.98
C ASP A 197 -12.77 1.68 -14.88
N SER A 198 -13.42 1.45 -16.03
CA SER A 198 -14.74 0.80 -16.11
C SER A 198 -14.84 -0.57 -15.41
N LYS A 199 -13.71 -1.24 -15.17
CA LYS A 199 -13.63 -2.54 -14.48
C LYS A 199 -13.18 -2.41 -13.03
N PHE A 200 -12.95 -1.20 -12.54
CA PHE A 200 -12.60 -0.96 -11.16
C PHE A 200 -13.76 -1.35 -10.25
N ASP A 201 -13.44 -2.18 -9.26
CA ASP A 201 -14.36 -2.65 -8.25
C ASP A 201 -13.60 -2.56 -6.91
N PRO A 202 -13.96 -1.60 -6.05
CA PRO A 202 -13.22 -1.35 -4.82
C PRO A 202 -13.31 -2.53 -3.84
N GLU A 203 -14.42 -3.27 -3.83
CA GLU A 203 -14.58 -4.44 -2.95
C GLU A 203 -13.67 -5.59 -3.41
N LYS A 204 -13.61 -5.84 -4.72
CA LYS A 204 -12.67 -6.82 -5.29
C LYS A 204 -11.22 -6.41 -5.09
N MET A 205 -10.91 -5.11 -5.19
CA MET A 205 -9.57 -4.61 -4.88
C MET A 205 -9.22 -4.91 -3.43
N MET A 206 -10.07 -4.54 -2.47
CA MET A 206 -9.83 -4.78 -1.06
C MET A 206 -9.70 -6.28 -0.74
N ALA A 207 -10.52 -7.14 -1.32
CA ALA A 207 -10.40 -8.59 -1.15
C ALA A 207 -9.10 -9.17 -1.73
N GLN A 208 -8.56 -8.56 -2.79
CA GLN A 208 -7.28 -8.93 -3.37
C GLN A 208 -6.11 -8.43 -2.51
N VAL A 209 -6.18 -7.21 -1.96
CA VAL A 209 -5.07 -6.65 -1.16
C VAL A 209 -5.07 -7.21 0.27
N PHE A 210 -6.24 -7.40 0.87
CA PHE A 210 -6.43 -7.79 2.27
C PHE A 210 -7.29 -9.06 2.37
N PRO A 211 -6.76 -10.25 2.04
CA PRO A 211 -7.57 -11.47 2.00
C PRO A 211 -8.13 -11.83 3.38
N GLY A 212 -9.44 -12.12 3.44
CA GLY A 212 -10.10 -12.49 4.69
C GLY A 212 -10.40 -11.32 5.64
N TYR A 213 -10.22 -10.07 5.20
CA TYR A 213 -10.63 -8.91 6.00
C TYR A 213 -12.14 -8.88 6.25
N LYS A 214 -12.53 -8.29 7.38
CA LYS A 214 -13.93 -8.02 7.70
C LYS A 214 -14.25 -6.56 7.37
N PRO A 215 -15.15 -6.28 6.42
CA PRO A 215 -15.59 -4.92 6.15
C PRO A 215 -16.15 -4.28 7.43
N ASP A 216 -15.80 -3.03 7.67
CA ASP A 216 -16.49 -2.18 8.65
C ASP A 216 -17.00 -0.90 7.94
N ASP A 217 -17.93 -0.18 8.57
CA ASP A 217 -18.49 1.05 7.99
C ASP A 217 -17.49 2.21 7.89
N THR A 218 -16.35 2.15 8.60
CA THR A 218 -15.26 3.14 8.58
C THR A 218 -14.27 2.91 7.44
N MET A 219 -14.31 1.73 6.80
CA MET A 219 -13.44 1.29 5.70
C MET A 219 -14.04 1.58 4.32
N LYS A 220 -15.17 2.31 4.23
CA LYS A 220 -15.77 2.67 2.94
C LYS A 220 -14.79 3.53 2.15
N ILE A 221 -14.15 2.93 1.15
CA ILE A 221 -13.39 3.64 0.14
C ILE A 221 -14.38 4.52 -0.62
N VAL A 222 -14.37 5.82 -0.30
CA VAL A 222 -15.17 6.77 -1.07
C VAL A 222 -14.49 6.96 -2.42
N VAL A 223 -15.14 6.45 -3.46
CA VAL A 223 -14.76 6.70 -4.85
C VAL A 223 -15.26 8.11 -5.21
N PRO A 224 -14.37 9.04 -5.59
CA PRO A 224 -14.80 10.35 -6.07
C PRO A 224 -15.68 10.17 -7.32
N THR A 225 -16.83 10.83 -7.35
CA THR A 225 -17.71 10.83 -8.54
C THR A 225 -17.37 12.03 -9.42
N TRP A 226 -17.17 11.78 -10.72
CA TRP A 226 -16.92 12.81 -11.73
C TRP A 226 -18.25 13.26 -12.34
N ASN A 227 -18.58 14.55 -12.26
CA ASN A 227 -19.85 15.10 -12.76
C ASN A 227 -19.70 15.93 -14.04
N GLY A 228 -18.58 15.80 -14.77
CA GLY A 228 -18.34 16.55 -16.00
C GLY A 228 -17.72 17.93 -15.83
N THR A 229 -17.66 18.48 -14.61
CA THR A 229 -17.07 19.81 -14.33
C THR A 229 -16.22 19.87 -13.06
N SER A 230 -16.35 18.87 -12.17
CA SER A 230 -15.57 18.77 -10.93
C SER A 230 -15.59 17.34 -10.41
N VAL A 231 -14.61 17.02 -9.57
CA VAL A 231 -14.61 15.80 -8.76
C VAL A 231 -15.22 16.13 -7.41
N ALA A 232 -16.31 15.45 -7.03
CA ALA A 232 -16.88 15.61 -5.70
C ALA A 232 -15.92 15.00 -4.66
N THR A 233 -15.44 15.84 -3.75
CA THR A 233 -14.60 15.40 -2.64
C THR A 233 -15.41 14.54 -1.66
N PRO A 234 -14.86 13.40 -1.18
CA PRO A 234 -15.47 12.62 -0.11
C PRO A 234 -15.73 13.48 1.13
N SER A 235 -16.97 13.49 1.63
CA SER A 235 -17.23 13.95 2.99
C SER A 235 -17.00 12.77 3.94
N VAL A 236 -15.90 12.82 4.69
CA VAL A 236 -15.81 12.09 5.96
C VAL A 236 -16.46 13.01 6.99
N GLN A 237 -17.74 12.83 7.29
CA GLN A 237 -18.29 13.45 8.48
C GLN A 237 -17.75 12.68 9.69
N PRO A 238 -16.94 13.30 10.59
CA PRO A 238 -16.79 12.73 11.91
C PRO A 238 -18.19 12.71 12.54
N LYS A 239 -18.64 11.55 13.02
CA LYS A 239 -19.76 11.50 13.96
C LYS A 239 -19.39 12.41 15.11
N SER A 240 -20.17 13.48 15.31
CA SER A 240 -20.07 14.26 16.54
C SER A 240 -20.64 13.40 17.65
N ASP A 241 -19.78 12.89 18.53
CA ASP A 241 -20.24 12.29 19.77
C ASP A 241 -20.88 13.39 20.62
N LYS A 242 -22.17 13.23 20.88
CA LYS A 242 -22.89 13.85 21.98
C LYS A 242 -23.23 12.76 22.98
#